data_AF-A0A183T0Y4-F1
#
_entry.id   AF-A0A183T0Y4-F1
#
_cell.length_a   1.000
_cell.length_b   1.000
_cell.length_c   1.000
_cell.angle_alpha   90.00
_cell.angle_beta   90.00
_cell.angle_gamma   90.00
#
_symmetry.space_group_name_H-M   'P 1'
#
loop_
_entity.id
_entity.type
_entity.pdbx_description
1 polymer ?
#
loop_
_entity_poly.entity_id
_entity_poly.type
_entity_poly.pdbx_seq_one_letter_code
_entity_poly.pdbx_strand_id
1 'polypeptide(L)'
;MLSIEKEACLRERNLLQELCPAHDLFLKPVCKVNITVQLPGFQLGNSQGKSLSTWEVADKLRQLSTVEFVRFVVELGLLGRFSCTGISVFLSFQRIKLSGFPQALRVRATEAQTDCPRRHDWDAFFRDAKDMDETKYGERPDTVVVDNLPVRWFAADVPRSTSSAFGSVSKSSWPSAHILKEVFEVDFDRTKHLSDDWVERRDVARLRLEEWIQRRRAAAEVAEAKRQKLAREAEELAAKRKQEAEAERQASRLAREQRRRLKVSI
;
A
#
# COMPACT_ATOMS: atom_id res chain seq x y z
N MET A 1 15.45 20.21 34.86
CA MET A 1 14.64 19.98 33.63
C MET A 1 14.33 18.51 33.37
N LEU A 2 15.26 17.57 33.59
CA LEU A 2 15.06 16.11 33.42
C LEU A 2 13.96 15.46 34.30
N SER A 3 13.43 16.15 35.30
CA SER A 3 12.45 15.59 36.25
C SER A 3 11.00 15.78 35.80
N ILE A 4 10.70 16.81 35.00
CA ILE A 4 9.33 17.13 34.56
C ILE A 4 8.92 16.21 33.40
N GLU A 5 9.84 15.91 32.48
CA GLU A 5 9.61 14.95 31.40
C GLU A 5 9.48 13.52 31.93
N LYS A 6 10.28 13.14 32.95
CA LYS A 6 10.15 11.86 33.64
C LYS A 6 8.81 11.72 34.38
N GLU A 7 8.33 12.78 35.02
CA GLU A 7 7.01 12.82 35.67
C GLU A 7 5.85 12.73 34.66
N ALA A 8 5.95 13.42 33.52
CA ALA A 8 4.93 13.33 32.45
C ALA A 8 4.88 11.90 31.86
N CYS A 9 6.05 11.29 31.62
CA CYS A 9 6.15 9.91 31.13
C CYS A 9 5.59 8.88 32.14
N LEU A 10 5.71 9.13 33.45
CA LEU A 10 5.16 8.28 34.51
C LEU A 10 3.62 8.41 34.62
N ARG A 11 3.03 9.58 34.37
CA ARG A 11 1.56 9.75 34.32
C ARG A 11 0.92 9.07 33.11
N GLU A 12 1.67 8.91 32.02
CA GLU A 12 1.20 8.22 30.82
C GLU A 12 1.35 6.68 30.87
N ARG A 13 2.03 6.10 31.87
CA ARG A 13 2.23 4.64 31.95
C ARG A 13 0.93 3.83 31.94
N ASN A 14 -0.12 4.32 32.59
CA ASN A 14 -1.43 3.66 32.61
C ASN A 14 -2.18 3.76 31.26
N LEU A 15 -1.64 4.52 30.31
CA LEU A 15 -2.21 4.74 28.98
C LEU A 15 -1.49 3.91 27.91
N LEU A 16 -0.39 3.26 28.28
CA LEU A 16 0.40 2.45 27.37
C LEU A 16 -0.15 1.02 27.34
N GLN A 17 -0.27 0.48 26.14
CA GLN A 17 -0.59 -0.92 25.89
C GLN A 17 0.69 -1.72 25.80
N GLU A 18 0.76 -2.82 26.54
CA GLU A 18 1.87 -3.78 26.46
C GLU A 18 1.88 -4.46 25.08
N LEU A 19 2.99 -4.29 24.35
CA LEU A 19 3.28 -5.02 23.12
C LEU A 19 4.19 -6.22 23.44
N CYS A 20 5.27 -5.98 24.17
CA CYS A 20 6.12 -7.07 24.65
C CYS A 20 6.74 -6.70 26.01
N PRO A 21 6.13 -7.15 27.12
CA PRO A 21 6.64 -6.88 28.47
C PRO A 21 8.06 -7.42 28.69
N ALA A 22 8.41 -8.55 28.09
CA ALA A 22 9.74 -9.16 28.19
C ALA A 22 10.86 -8.28 27.63
N HIS A 23 10.50 -7.30 26.79
CA HIS A 23 11.44 -6.37 26.15
C HIS A 23 11.14 -4.90 26.46
N ASP A 24 10.29 -4.62 27.46
CA ASP A 24 9.85 -3.27 27.84
C ASP A 24 9.27 -2.46 26.66
N LEU A 25 8.60 -3.14 25.72
CA LEU A 25 7.99 -2.52 24.55
C LEU A 25 6.51 -2.25 24.83
N PHE A 26 6.14 -0.97 24.69
CA PHE A 26 4.79 -0.50 24.88
C PHE A 26 4.35 0.39 23.72
N LEU A 27 3.07 0.32 23.39
CA LEU A 27 2.43 1.15 22.38
C LEU A 27 1.52 2.18 23.04
N LYS A 28 1.54 3.40 22.52
CA LYS A 28 0.53 4.40 22.85
C LYS A 28 -0.65 4.22 21.88
N PRO A 29 -1.83 3.81 22.34
CA PRO A 29 -2.98 3.66 21.47
C PRO A 29 -3.45 5.04 20.99
N VAL A 30 -3.54 5.18 19.68
CA VAL A 30 -3.92 6.43 19.01
C VAL A 30 -5.18 6.19 18.19
N CYS A 31 -6.16 7.07 18.32
CA CYS A 31 -7.36 7.07 17.51
C CYS A 31 -7.41 8.33 16.65
N LYS A 32 -7.65 8.17 15.34
CA LYS A 32 -7.91 9.29 14.44
C LYS A 32 -9.42 9.46 14.26
N VAL A 33 -9.93 10.66 14.55
CA VAL A 33 -11.37 10.98 14.45
C VAL A 33 -11.56 12.17 13.51
N ASN A 34 -12.50 12.03 12.58
CA ASN A 34 -12.97 13.11 11.73
C ASN A 34 -14.08 13.90 12.42
N ILE A 35 -13.82 15.15 12.76
CA ILE A 35 -14.76 16.07 13.38
C ILE A 35 -15.28 17.03 12.33
N THR A 36 -16.57 17.00 12.05
CA THR A 36 -17.24 17.91 11.11
C THR A 36 -18.14 18.88 11.89
N VAL A 37 -17.93 20.17 11.69
CA VAL A 37 -18.76 21.25 12.25
C VAL A 37 -19.54 21.88 11.12
N GLN A 38 -20.87 21.80 11.19
CA GLN A 38 -21.74 22.47 10.23
C GLN A 38 -21.88 23.94 10.61
N LEU A 39 -21.66 24.84 9.66
CA LEU A 39 -21.79 26.27 9.84
C LEU A 39 -23.14 26.72 9.27
N PRO A 40 -24.03 27.32 10.07
CA PRO A 40 -25.19 28.01 9.51
C PRO A 40 -24.70 29.19 8.66
N GLY A 41 -25.35 29.43 7.51
CA GLY A 41 -24.92 30.37 6.48
C GLY A 41 -24.31 31.68 7.01
N PHE A 42 -23.07 31.95 6.61
CA PHE A 42 -22.27 33.08 7.07
C PHE A 42 -22.86 34.40 6.53
N GLN A 43 -23.66 35.09 7.35
CA GLN A 43 -24.05 36.47 7.08
C GLN A 43 -23.05 37.40 7.77
N LEU A 44 -22.17 38.00 6.97
CA LEU A 44 -21.18 38.97 7.38
C LEU A 44 -21.90 40.23 7.91
N GLY A 45 -22.13 40.28 9.22
CA GLY A 45 -22.70 41.42 9.92
C GLY A 45 -21.76 41.90 11.03
N ASN A 46 -20.98 42.94 10.71
CA ASN A 46 -20.35 43.91 11.62
C ASN A 46 -19.91 43.44 13.02
N SER A 47 -18.63 43.11 13.18
CA SER A 47 -17.86 43.54 14.38
C SER A 47 -16.36 43.38 14.14
N GLN A 48 -15.66 44.52 14.12
CA GLN A 48 -14.20 44.60 13.99
C GLN A 48 -13.49 44.19 15.28
N GLY A 49 -12.33 43.56 15.11
CA GLY A 49 -11.16 43.70 15.98
C GLY A 49 -11.12 42.81 17.22
N LYS A 50 -10.30 41.75 17.16
CA LYS A 50 -9.40 41.33 18.25
C LYS A 50 -8.39 40.29 17.73
N SER A 51 -7.24 40.31 18.39
CA SER A 51 -5.93 39.74 18.02
C SER A 51 -5.91 38.24 17.69
N LEU A 52 -5.08 37.94 16.69
CA LEU A 52 -5.06 36.69 15.95
C LEU A 52 -4.02 35.69 16.49
N SER A 53 -4.39 34.41 16.62
CA SER A 53 -3.51 33.26 16.87
C SER A 53 -3.55 32.29 15.68
N THR A 54 -2.67 31.29 15.60
CA THR A 54 -2.49 30.36 14.45
C THR A 54 -3.80 29.72 13.91
N TRP A 55 -4.89 29.78 14.68
CA TRP A 55 -6.29 29.52 14.32
C TRP A 55 -6.86 30.40 13.17
N GLU A 56 -6.50 31.68 13.00
CA GLU A 56 -7.03 32.49 11.88
C GLU A 56 -6.42 32.17 10.52
N VAL A 57 -5.39 31.31 10.47
CA VAL A 57 -4.90 30.73 9.22
C VAL A 57 -5.97 29.83 8.59
N ALA A 58 -6.77 29.12 9.39
CA ALA A 58 -7.95 28.39 8.90
C ALA A 58 -9.08 29.34 8.45
N ASP A 59 -9.17 30.52 9.06
CA ASP A 59 -10.21 31.51 8.80
C ASP A 59 -9.93 32.35 7.52
N LYS A 60 -8.65 32.56 7.16
CA LYS A 60 -8.26 33.07 5.83
C LYS A 60 -8.37 32.03 4.71
N LEU A 61 -8.19 30.74 4.99
CA LEU A 61 -8.45 29.66 4.02
C LEU A 61 -9.95 29.44 3.77
N ARG A 62 -10.81 29.75 4.75
CA ARG A 62 -12.28 29.80 4.62
C ARG A 62 -12.78 30.91 3.69
N GLN A 63 -12.06 32.03 3.56
CA GLN A 63 -12.47 33.13 2.67
C GLN A 63 -12.44 32.78 1.17
N LEU A 64 -11.92 31.59 0.81
CA LEU A 64 -11.90 31.07 -0.56
C LEU A 64 -12.86 29.89 -0.79
N SER A 65 -13.58 29.40 0.23
CA SER A 65 -14.35 28.15 0.09
C SER A 65 -15.82 28.30 0.50
N THR A 66 -16.70 28.07 -0.47
CA THR A 66 -18.17 28.19 -0.41
C THR A 66 -18.86 27.05 0.35
N VAL A 67 -18.23 26.47 1.38
CA VAL A 67 -18.67 25.20 1.98
C VAL A 67 -19.32 25.39 3.37
N GLU A 68 -20.54 24.84 3.50
CA GLU A 68 -21.43 24.87 4.66
C GLU A 68 -20.92 24.08 5.89
N PHE A 69 -19.74 23.46 5.81
CA PHE A 69 -19.16 22.68 6.89
C PHE A 69 -17.63 22.69 6.85
N VAL A 70 -17.00 22.53 8.02
CA VAL A 70 -15.54 22.34 8.13
C VAL A 70 -15.25 21.00 8.79
N ARG A 71 -14.29 20.27 8.22
CA ARG A 71 -13.84 18.97 8.70
C ARG A 71 -12.41 19.06 9.23
N PHE A 72 -12.21 18.58 10.44
CA PHE A 72 -10.92 18.44 11.09
C PHE A 72 -10.61 16.96 11.26
N VAL A 73 -9.35 16.57 11.03
CA VAL A 73 -8.83 15.27 11.45
C VAL A 73 -8.11 15.51 12.77
N VAL A 74 -8.56 14.85 13.83
CA VAL A 74 -7.96 14.98 15.16
C VAL A 74 -7.40 13.63 15.57
N GLU A 75 -6.16 13.64 16.01
CA GLU A 75 -5.48 12.51 16.61
C GLU A 75 -5.66 12.58 18.12
N LEU A 76 -6.30 11.57 18.71
CA LEU A 76 -6.61 11.49 20.14
C LEU A 76 -5.86 10.30 20.74
N GLY A 77 -5.07 10.55 21.78
CA GLY A 77 -4.52 9.49 22.61
C GLY A 77 -5.65 8.80 23.39
N LEU A 78 -5.76 7.49 23.28
CA LEU A 78 -6.79 6.74 23.98
C LEU A 78 -6.39 6.53 25.44
N LEU A 79 -7.25 6.95 26.37
CA LEU A 79 -7.08 6.64 27.79
C LEU A 79 -7.69 5.27 28.11
N GLY A 80 -6.95 4.18 27.88
CA GLY A 80 -7.40 2.82 28.22
C GLY A 80 -8.51 2.28 27.30
N ARG A 81 -9.55 1.66 27.89
CA ARG A 81 -10.56 0.79 27.24
C ARG A 81 -11.55 1.47 26.27
N PHE A 82 -11.40 2.76 25.98
CA PHE A 82 -12.33 3.47 25.09
C PHE A 82 -12.05 3.12 23.62
N SER A 83 -13.07 2.59 22.93
CA SER A 83 -13.00 2.38 21.48
C SER A 83 -13.14 3.70 20.73
N CYS A 84 -12.55 3.79 19.53
CA CYS A 84 -12.74 4.92 18.61
C CYS A 84 -14.22 5.24 18.39
N THR A 85 -15.07 4.21 18.33
CA THR A 85 -16.52 4.34 18.21
C THR A 85 -17.14 5.08 19.40
N GLY A 86 -16.75 4.76 20.63
CA GLY A 86 -17.30 5.39 21.84
C GLY A 86 -16.97 6.88 21.90
N ILE A 87 -15.74 7.26 21.55
CA ILE A 87 -15.30 8.66 21.49
C ILE A 87 -15.99 9.43 20.38
N SER A 88 -16.15 8.81 19.20
CA SER A 88 -16.88 9.41 18.08
C SER A 88 -18.34 9.70 18.43
N VAL A 89 -19.00 8.78 19.15
CA VAL A 89 -20.38 8.98 19.62
C VAL A 89 -20.43 10.10 20.66
N PHE A 90 -19.54 10.07 21.66
CA PHE A 90 -19.47 11.10 22.70
C PHE A 90 -19.27 12.50 22.10
N LEU A 91 -18.31 12.66 21.19
CA LEU A 91 -18.03 13.94 20.52
C LEU A 91 -19.20 14.42 19.66
N SER A 92 -20.03 13.52 19.12
CA SER A 92 -21.22 13.87 18.33
C SER A 92 -22.37 14.43 19.16
N PHE A 93 -22.37 14.20 20.48
CA PHE A 93 -23.32 14.81 21.42
C PHE A 93 -22.84 16.15 21.97
N GLN A 94 -21.58 16.53 21.71
CA GLN A 94 -21.02 17.80 22.17
C GLN A 94 -21.41 18.96 21.23
N ARG A 95 -21.55 20.15 21.82
CA ARG A 95 -21.80 21.40 21.09
C ARG A 95 -20.67 22.38 21.37
N ILE A 96 -20.12 22.98 20.32
CA ILE A 96 -19.00 23.92 20.44
C ILE A 96 -19.51 25.34 20.21
N LYS A 97 -19.21 26.25 21.14
CA LYS A 97 -19.48 27.68 20.98
C LYS A 97 -18.26 28.34 20.33
N LEU A 98 -18.38 28.70 19.06
CA LEU A 98 -17.33 29.44 18.33
C LEU A 98 -17.59 30.94 18.44
N SER A 99 -16.52 31.74 18.57
CA SER A 99 -16.60 33.20 18.48
C SER A 99 -17.11 33.60 17.09
N GLY A 100 -18.15 34.45 17.04
CA GLY A 100 -18.81 34.85 15.79
C GLY A 100 -20.11 34.10 15.48
N PHE A 101 -20.47 33.06 16.25
CA PHE A 101 -21.77 32.37 16.13
C PHE A 101 -22.60 32.54 17.42
N PRO A 102 -23.85 33.01 17.33
CA PRO A 102 -24.71 33.20 18.51
C PRO A 102 -25.19 31.87 19.11
N GLN A 103 -25.23 30.79 18.31
CA GLN A 103 -25.69 29.47 18.73
C GLN A 103 -24.53 28.48 18.82
N ALA A 104 -24.61 27.55 19.77
CA ALA A 104 -23.64 26.46 19.89
C ALA A 104 -23.80 25.50 18.71
N LEU A 105 -22.71 25.30 17.97
CA LEU A 105 -22.70 24.52 16.74
C LEU A 105 -22.70 23.03 17.05
N ARG A 106 -23.48 22.27 16.29
CA ARG A 106 -23.54 20.82 16.41
C ARG A 106 -22.29 20.21 15.79
N VAL A 107 -21.59 19.40 16.57
CA VAL A 107 -20.45 18.62 16.11
C VAL A 107 -20.94 17.26 15.63
N ARG A 108 -20.42 16.79 14.49
CA ARG A 108 -20.51 15.39 14.09
C ARG A 108 -19.12 14.82 14.11
N ALA A 109 -18.90 13.76 14.88
CA ALA A 109 -17.65 13.03 14.86
C ALA A 109 -17.89 11.66 14.22
N THR A 110 -16.98 11.27 13.34
CA THR A 110 -16.91 9.95 12.70
C THR A 110 -15.50 9.43 12.82
N GLU A 111 -15.32 8.13 12.97
CA GLU A 111 -13.98 7.52 12.91
C GLU A 111 -13.28 7.91 11.60
N ALA A 112 -12.00 8.29 11.70
CA ALA A 112 -11.24 8.58 10.49
C ALA A 112 -10.88 7.27 9.79
N GLN A 113 -11.03 7.22 8.47
CA GLN A 113 -10.41 6.14 7.71
C GLN A 113 -8.91 6.24 7.95
N THR A 114 -8.36 5.19 8.55
CA THR A 114 -6.92 4.96 8.56
C THR A 114 -6.49 4.67 7.13
N ASP A 115 -5.22 4.95 6.80
CA ASP A 115 -4.63 4.69 5.47
C ASP A 115 -4.48 3.18 5.18
N CYS A 116 -5.30 2.34 5.81
CA CYS A 116 -5.34 0.91 5.57
C CYS A 116 -6.07 0.66 4.24
N PRO A 117 -5.41 0.06 3.23
CA PRO A 117 -6.03 -0.21 1.96
C PRO A 117 -7.17 -1.21 2.16
N ARG A 118 -8.32 -0.97 1.53
CA ARG A 118 -9.43 -1.93 1.58
C ARG A 118 -9.11 -3.10 0.66
N ARG A 119 -9.82 -4.22 0.82
CA ARG A 119 -9.65 -5.41 -0.03
C ARG A 119 -9.62 -5.10 -1.53
N HIS A 120 -10.47 -4.18 -2.01
CA HIS A 120 -10.47 -3.80 -3.42
C HIS A 120 -9.19 -3.08 -3.87
N ASP A 121 -8.58 -2.28 -2.98
CA ASP A 121 -7.33 -1.57 -3.24
C ASP A 121 -6.18 -2.57 -3.33
N TRP A 122 -6.19 -3.58 -2.44
CA TRP A 122 -5.29 -4.73 -2.49
C TRP A 122 -5.46 -5.51 -3.80
N ASP A 123 -6.67 -5.99 -4.09
CA ASP A 123 -6.94 -6.78 -5.30
C ASP A 123 -6.58 -6.01 -6.59
N ALA A 124 -6.73 -4.68 -6.59
CA ALA A 124 -6.31 -3.84 -7.72
C ALA A 124 -4.79 -3.72 -7.82
N PHE A 125 -4.09 -3.46 -6.71
CA PHE A 125 -2.65 -3.35 -6.68
C PHE A 125 -1.97 -4.63 -7.22
N PHE A 126 -2.39 -5.81 -6.74
CA PHE A 126 -1.81 -7.09 -7.15
C PHE A 126 -2.18 -7.51 -8.58
N ARG A 127 -3.32 -7.04 -9.10
CA ARG A 127 -3.72 -7.31 -10.49
C ARG A 127 -2.96 -6.44 -11.50
N ASP A 128 -2.73 -5.17 -11.16
CA ASP A 128 -2.29 -4.15 -12.11
C ASP A 128 -0.77 -3.85 -12.02
N ALA A 129 -0.08 -4.33 -10.98
CA ALA A 129 1.37 -4.15 -10.82
C ALA A 129 2.17 -5.00 -11.82
N LYS A 130 2.78 -4.32 -12.80
CA LYS A 130 3.53 -4.96 -13.90
C LYS A 130 4.91 -5.49 -13.50
N ASP A 131 5.50 -4.92 -12.45
CA ASP A 131 6.88 -5.19 -12.03
C ASP A 131 6.96 -5.95 -10.69
N MET A 132 5.83 -6.47 -10.21
CA MET A 132 5.73 -7.15 -8.92
C MET A 132 6.07 -8.63 -9.08
N ASP A 133 7.04 -9.09 -8.31
CA ASP A 133 7.55 -10.45 -8.31
C ASP A 133 7.15 -11.12 -7.00
N GLU A 134 6.08 -11.93 -7.05
CA GLU A 134 5.57 -12.69 -5.90
C GLU A 134 6.60 -13.67 -5.31
N THR A 135 7.75 -13.89 -5.97
CA THR A 135 8.83 -14.72 -5.41
C THR A 135 9.77 -13.92 -4.50
N LYS A 136 9.69 -12.59 -4.48
CA LYS A 136 10.52 -11.72 -3.63
C LYS A 136 9.85 -11.45 -2.28
N TYR A 137 10.66 -11.45 -1.24
CA TYR A 137 10.23 -11.07 0.11
C TYR A 137 9.73 -9.61 0.11
N GLY A 138 8.57 -9.37 0.72
CA GLY A 138 7.98 -8.03 0.84
C GLY A 138 7.04 -7.63 -0.30
N GLU A 139 7.06 -8.34 -1.43
CA GLU A 139 6.20 -8.04 -2.59
C GLU A 139 4.93 -8.89 -2.62
N ARG A 140 4.78 -9.87 -1.72
CA ARG A 140 3.63 -10.78 -1.72
C ARG A 140 2.40 -10.22 -0.99
N PRO A 141 1.17 -10.61 -1.39
CA PRO A 141 -0.08 -10.17 -0.75
C PRO A 141 -0.20 -10.54 0.74
N ASP A 142 0.55 -11.56 1.16
CA ASP A 142 0.54 -12.14 2.50
C ASP A 142 1.77 -11.72 3.33
N THR A 143 2.49 -10.69 2.89
CA THR A 143 3.63 -10.09 3.61
C THR A 143 3.27 -8.69 4.09
N VAL A 144 3.43 -8.45 5.39
CA VAL A 144 3.34 -7.10 5.97
C VAL A 144 4.75 -6.57 6.13
N VAL A 145 5.06 -5.46 5.47
CA VAL A 145 6.32 -4.74 5.65
C VAL A 145 6.11 -3.66 6.69
N VAL A 146 6.88 -3.72 7.77
CA VAL A 146 6.90 -2.68 8.80
C VAL A 146 8.24 -1.95 8.69
N ASP A 147 8.20 -0.67 8.41
CA ASP A 147 9.37 0.17 8.24
C ASP A 147 9.46 1.26 9.33
N ASN A 148 10.55 2.04 9.29
CA ASN A 148 10.76 3.18 10.19
C ASN A 148 10.77 2.86 11.70
N LEU A 149 11.00 1.60 12.07
CA LEU A 149 11.17 1.21 13.45
C LEU A 149 12.63 1.33 13.92
N PRO A 150 12.88 1.80 15.16
CA PRO A 150 14.23 1.84 15.70
C PRO A 150 14.81 0.43 15.87
N VAL A 151 15.81 0.08 15.05
CA VAL A 151 16.45 -1.24 15.03
C VAL A 151 16.96 -1.68 16.42
N ARG A 152 17.46 -0.72 17.21
CA ARG A 152 18.01 -0.98 18.55
C ARG A 152 16.97 -1.50 19.54
N TRP A 153 15.67 -1.27 19.33
CA TRP A 153 14.62 -1.81 20.20
C TRP A 153 14.59 -3.33 20.18
N PHE A 154 15.10 -3.94 19.11
CA PHE A 154 15.06 -5.37 18.87
C PHE A 154 16.43 -6.03 18.97
N ALA A 155 17.47 -5.32 19.40
CA ALA A 155 18.82 -5.88 19.55
C ALA A 155 18.97 -6.63 20.88
N ALA A 156 19.76 -7.72 20.87
CA ALA A 156 19.95 -8.57 22.05
C ALA A 156 20.76 -7.89 23.17
N ASP A 157 21.70 -7.02 22.81
CA ASP A 157 22.72 -6.48 23.72
C ASP A 157 22.41 -5.08 24.26
N VAL A 158 21.14 -4.65 24.27
CA VAL A 158 20.79 -3.34 24.83
C VAL A 158 20.61 -3.45 26.35
N PRO A 159 21.47 -2.81 27.18
CA PRO A 159 21.22 -2.72 28.61
C PRO A 159 20.03 -1.78 28.81
N ARG A 160 18.87 -2.35 29.13
CA ARG A 160 17.59 -1.63 29.23
C ARG A 160 17.50 -0.71 30.48
N SER A 161 18.55 -0.65 31.29
CA SER A 161 18.53 -0.01 32.61
C SER A 161 19.28 1.32 32.73
N THR A 162 19.91 1.85 31.67
CA THR A 162 20.62 3.13 31.80
C THR A 162 20.37 4.04 30.60
N SER A 163 19.97 5.27 30.91
CA SER A 163 19.86 6.43 30.03
C SER A 163 21.23 6.88 29.52
N SER A 164 22.04 5.96 28.97
CA SER A 164 23.34 6.28 28.38
C SER A 164 23.20 6.45 26.88
N ALA A 165 23.82 7.53 26.43
CA ALA A 165 23.64 8.16 25.15
C ALA A 165 23.93 7.24 23.95
N PHE A 166 23.38 7.66 22.81
CA PHE A 166 23.74 7.31 21.43
C PHE A 166 25.23 6.95 21.27
N GLY A 167 25.57 5.70 21.52
CA GLY A 167 26.92 5.13 21.40
C GLY A 167 27.05 4.32 20.11
N SER A 168 28.27 4.31 19.58
CA SER A 168 28.69 3.76 18.28
C SER A 168 28.00 2.45 17.85
N VAL A 169 27.60 2.40 16.57
CA VAL A 169 26.91 1.26 15.93
C VAL A 169 27.92 0.14 15.66
N SER A 170 28.01 -0.83 16.57
CA SER A 170 28.70 -2.12 16.35
C SER A 170 27.72 -3.16 15.80
N LYS A 171 28.20 -4.27 15.20
CA LYS A 171 27.35 -5.39 14.71
C LYS A 171 26.40 -5.97 15.77
N SER A 172 26.68 -5.78 17.06
CA SER A 172 25.80 -6.09 18.19
C SER A 172 24.52 -5.23 18.26
N SER A 173 24.40 -4.19 17.43
CA SER A 173 23.20 -3.35 17.35
C SER A 173 22.18 -3.82 16.32
N TRP A 174 22.42 -4.97 15.66
CA TRP A 174 21.47 -5.56 14.71
C TRP A 174 20.29 -6.17 15.45
N PRO A 175 19.09 -6.17 14.85
CA PRO A 175 17.91 -6.73 15.49
C PRO A 175 18.07 -8.25 15.55
N SER A 176 17.78 -8.83 16.72
CA SER A 176 17.79 -10.26 16.92
C SER A 176 16.52 -10.88 16.34
N ALA A 177 16.68 -11.91 15.52
CA ALA A 177 15.55 -12.66 14.97
C ALA A 177 14.65 -13.25 16.08
N HIS A 178 15.24 -13.70 17.20
CA HIS A 178 14.49 -14.22 18.33
C HIS A 178 13.60 -13.15 18.96
N ILE A 179 14.14 -11.94 19.17
CA ILE A 179 13.40 -10.83 19.76
C ILE A 179 12.27 -10.39 18.81
N LEU A 180 12.55 -10.28 17.51
CA LEU A 180 11.51 -9.99 16.52
C LEU A 180 10.39 -11.04 16.55
N LYS A 181 10.75 -12.32 16.65
CA LYS A 181 9.78 -13.42 16.78
C LYS A 181 8.93 -13.26 18.04
N GLU A 182 9.56 -13.03 19.18
CA GLU A 182 8.88 -12.87 20.48
C GLU A 182 7.93 -11.65 20.51
N VAL A 183 8.32 -10.53 19.91
CA VAL A 183 7.48 -9.32 19.86
C VAL A 183 6.33 -9.47 18.88
N PHE A 184 6.61 -9.89 17.64
CA PHE A 184 5.63 -9.81 16.56
C PHE A 184 4.79 -11.09 16.39
N GLU A 185 5.35 -12.28 16.61
CA GLU A 185 4.59 -13.54 16.45
C GLU A 185 3.52 -13.69 17.52
N VAL A 186 3.85 -13.36 18.77
CA VAL A 186 2.93 -13.53 19.91
C VAL A 186 1.73 -12.58 19.80
N ASP A 187 1.94 -11.37 19.30
CA ASP A 187 0.88 -10.36 19.23
C ASP A 187 0.07 -10.38 17.94
N PHE A 188 0.72 -10.55 16.78
CA PHE A 188 0.01 -10.57 15.49
C PHE A 188 -0.70 -11.91 15.25
N ASP A 189 -0.20 -13.01 15.81
CA ASP A 189 -0.70 -14.35 15.50
C ASP A 189 -1.51 -15.03 16.60
N ARG A 190 -2.36 -14.27 17.29
CA ARG A 190 -3.33 -14.85 18.25
C ARG A 190 -4.27 -15.88 17.61
N THR A 191 -4.41 -15.84 16.29
CA THR A 191 -5.24 -16.73 15.46
C THR A 191 -4.51 -17.94 14.88
N LYS A 192 -3.21 -18.12 15.14
CA LYS A 192 -2.36 -19.22 14.63
C LYS A 192 -2.19 -19.28 13.10
N HIS A 193 -2.44 -18.20 12.37
CA HIS A 193 -2.18 -18.04 10.94
C HIS A 193 -0.68 -18.01 10.56
N LEU A 194 0.23 -17.80 11.51
CA LEU A 194 1.69 -17.93 11.39
C LEU A 194 2.22 -19.22 12.03
N SER A 195 1.35 -20.12 12.50
CA SER A 195 1.78 -21.45 12.96
C SER A 195 2.47 -22.23 11.85
N ASP A 196 3.42 -23.10 12.20
CA ASP A 196 4.20 -23.91 11.25
C ASP A 196 3.31 -24.67 10.26
N ASP A 197 2.15 -25.18 10.72
CA ASP A 197 1.17 -25.91 9.91
C ASP A 197 0.52 -25.02 8.82
N TRP A 198 0.25 -23.74 9.14
CA TRP A 198 -0.26 -22.77 8.18
C TRP A 198 0.84 -22.23 7.26
N VAL A 199 2.06 -22.07 7.78
CA VAL A 199 3.23 -21.69 6.99
C VAL A 199 3.54 -22.77 5.95
N GLU A 200 3.54 -24.04 6.32
CA GLU A 200 3.77 -25.17 5.40
C GLU A 200 2.69 -25.22 4.31
N ARG A 201 1.41 -25.02 4.65
CA ARG A 201 0.33 -24.93 3.65
C ARG A 201 0.54 -23.79 2.65
N ARG A 202 1.01 -22.63 3.13
CA ARG A 202 1.35 -21.47 2.28
C ARG A 202 2.56 -21.78 1.39
N ASP A 203 3.57 -22.46 1.91
CA ASP A 203 4.74 -22.88 1.15
C ASP A 203 4.39 -23.88 0.05
N VAL A 204 3.52 -24.85 0.34
CA VAL A 204 2.99 -25.77 -0.68
C VAL A 204 2.19 -25.01 -1.76
N ALA A 205 1.37 -24.04 -1.36
CA ALA A 205 0.66 -23.19 -2.30
C ALA A 205 1.62 -22.36 -3.16
N ARG A 206 2.71 -21.84 -2.58
CA ARG A 206 3.79 -21.13 -3.29
C ARG A 206 4.45 -22.02 -4.33
N LEU A 207 4.88 -23.22 -3.96
CA LEU A 207 5.52 -24.17 -4.89
C LEU A 207 4.59 -24.52 -6.06
N ARG A 208 3.29 -24.72 -5.78
CA ARG A 208 2.28 -24.97 -6.82
C ARG A 208 2.11 -23.78 -7.77
N LEU A 209 2.14 -22.56 -7.24
CA LEU A 209 2.03 -21.36 -8.06
C LEU A 209 3.27 -21.19 -8.95
N GLU A 210 4.46 -21.39 -8.41
CA GLU A 210 5.72 -21.37 -9.15
C GLU A 210 5.71 -22.41 -10.29
N GLU A 211 5.33 -23.65 -10.00
CA GLU A 211 5.17 -24.69 -11.02
C GLU A 211 4.16 -24.28 -12.11
N TRP A 212 3.04 -23.67 -11.73
CA TRP A 212 2.03 -23.24 -12.69
C TRP A 212 2.54 -22.10 -13.58
N ILE A 213 3.26 -21.12 -13.01
CA ILE A 213 3.91 -20.03 -13.76
C ILE A 213 4.92 -20.61 -14.76
N GLN A 214 5.77 -21.54 -14.30
CA GLN A 214 6.78 -22.20 -15.16
C GLN A 214 6.12 -22.98 -16.30
N ARG A 215 5.06 -23.75 -16.01
CA ARG A 215 4.29 -24.46 -17.04
C ARG A 215 3.68 -23.51 -18.07
N ARG A 216 3.14 -22.37 -17.63
CA ARG A 216 2.59 -21.36 -18.57
C ARG A 216 3.66 -20.72 -19.45
N ARG A 217 4.83 -20.40 -18.89
CA ARG A 217 5.96 -19.86 -19.66
C ARG A 217 6.45 -20.86 -20.70
N ALA A 218 6.70 -22.11 -20.29
CA ALA A 218 7.10 -23.18 -21.21
C ALA A 218 6.05 -23.43 -22.31
N ALA A 219 4.75 -23.42 -21.97
CA ALA A 219 3.69 -23.57 -22.96
C ALA A 219 3.64 -22.40 -23.96
N ALA A 220 3.90 -21.17 -23.51
CA ALA A 220 3.98 -20.00 -24.37
C ALA A 220 5.18 -20.08 -25.34
N GLU A 221 6.36 -20.48 -24.85
CA GLU A 221 7.54 -20.69 -25.70
C GLU A 221 7.30 -21.77 -26.77
N VAL A 222 6.69 -22.90 -26.38
CA VAL A 222 6.33 -23.97 -27.33
C VAL A 222 5.31 -23.47 -28.36
N ALA A 223 4.32 -22.67 -27.95
CA ALA A 223 3.35 -22.09 -28.86
C ALA A 223 3.99 -21.09 -29.84
N GLU A 224 4.94 -20.27 -29.37
CA GLU A 224 5.69 -19.35 -30.20
C GLU A 224 6.58 -20.09 -31.19
N ALA A 225 7.31 -21.12 -30.75
CA ALA A 225 8.15 -21.95 -31.63
C ALA A 225 7.31 -22.65 -32.72
N LYS A 226 6.12 -23.15 -32.37
CA LYS A 226 5.17 -23.70 -33.34
C LYS A 226 4.72 -22.64 -34.36
N ARG A 227 4.39 -21.43 -33.90
CA ARG A 227 4.01 -20.31 -34.78
C ARG A 227 5.14 -19.92 -35.72
N GLN A 228 6.37 -19.83 -35.22
CA GLN A 228 7.55 -19.52 -36.04
C GLN A 228 7.81 -20.62 -37.08
N LYS A 229 7.65 -21.89 -36.72
CA LYS A 229 7.81 -23.02 -37.66
C LYS A 229 6.75 -22.98 -38.77
N LEU A 230 5.48 -22.82 -38.42
CA LEU A 230 4.39 -22.69 -39.38
C LEU A 230 4.59 -21.47 -40.31
N ALA A 231 5.08 -20.35 -39.78
CA ALA A 231 5.38 -19.17 -40.58
C ALA A 231 6.51 -19.43 -41.59
N ARG A 232 7.59 -20.12 -41.19
CA ARG A 232 8.69 -20.52 -42.10
C ARG A 232 8.22 -21.48 -43.19
N GLU A 233 7.42 -22.49 -42.82
CA GLU A 233 6.85 -23.43 -43.78
C GLU A 233 5.91 -22.73 -44.79
N ALA A 234 5.09 -21.79 -44.32
CA ALA A 234 4.23 -20.97 -45.17
C ALA A 234 5.03 -20.05 -46.11
N GLU A 235 6.13 -19.46 -45.63
CA GLU A 235 7.03 -18.63 -46.44
C GLU A 235 7.73 -19.46 -47.53
N GLU A 236 8.23 -20.65 -47.19
CA GLU A 236 8.86 -21.55 -48.15
C GLU A 236 7.86 -22.01 -49.24
N LEU A 237 6.63 -22.36 -48.84
CA LEU A 237 5.57 -22.71 -49.78
C LEU A 237 5.20 -21.53 -50.69
N ALA A 238 5.12 -20.31 -50.14
CA ALA A 238 4.87 -19.11 -50.92
C ALA A 238 6.01 -18.80 -51.91
N ALA A 239 7.27 -19.03 -51.51
CA ALA A 239 8.43 -18.89 -52.39
C ALA A 239 8.40 -19.91 -53.55
N LYS A 240 8.09 -21.19 -53.26
CA LYS A 240 7.92 -22.22 -54.29
C LYS A 240 6.82 -21.86 -55.28
N ARG A 241 5.66 -21.41 -54.81
CA ARG A 241 4.55 -20.96 -55.68
C ARG A 241 4.92 -19.76 -56.55
N LYS A 242 5.71 -18.81 -56.02
CA LYS A 242 6.22 -17.68 -56.81
C LYS A 242 7.18 -18.14 -57.91
N GLN A 243 8.11 -19.04 -57.59
CA GLN A 243 9.05 -19.60 -58.56
C GLN A 243 8.33 -20.37 -59.68
N GLU A 244 7.35 -21.20 -59.32
CA GLU A 244 6.54 -21.95 -60.28
C GLU A 244 5.75 -21.02 -61.21
N ALA A 245 5.08 -20.00 -60.65
CA ALA A 245 4.37 -18.99 -61.43
C ALA A 245 5.30 -18.17 -62.34
N GLU A 246 6.54 -17.90 -61.92
CA GLU A 246 7.53 -17.21 -62.74
C GLU A 246 8.05 -18.10 -63.88
N ALA A 247 8.33 -19.37 -63.59
CA ALA A 247 8.72 -20.37 -64.60
C ALA A 247 7.61 -20.56 -65.66
N GLU A 248 6.34 -20.64 -65.23
CA GLU A 248 5.19 -20.72 -66.15
C GLU A 248 5.08 -19.48 -67.03
N ARG A 249 5.27 -18.27 -66.45
CA ARG A 249 5.29 -17.02 -67.21
C ARG A 249 6.43 -17.00 -68.23
N GLN A 250 7.62 -17.48 -67.88
CA GLN A 250 8.76 -17.57 -68.79
C GLN A 250 8.50 -18.58 -69.91
N ALA A 251 8.00 -19.77 -69.60
CA ALA A 251 7.64 -20.79 -70.58
C ALA A 251 6.58 -20.27 -71.57
N SER A 252 5.55 -19.56 -71.08
CA SER A 252 4.53 -18.94 -71.94
C SER A 252 5.11 -17.86 -72.87
N ARG A 253 6.06 -17.04 -72.38
CA ARG A 253 6.77 -16.06 -73.22
C ARG A 253 7.58 -16.73 -74.33
N LEU A 254 8.36 -17.75 -73.99
CA LEU A 254 9.15 -18.50 -74.97
C LEU A 254 8.27 -19.20 -76.01
N ALA A 255 7.16 -19.80 -75.59
CA ALA A 255 6.19 -20.41 -76.50
C ALA A 255 5.56 -19.39 -77.47
N ARG A 256 5.24 -18.18 -76.98
CA ARG A 256 4.75 -17.09 -77.82
C ARG A 256 5.79 -16.62 -78.84
N GLU A 257 7.05 -16.51 -78.44
CA GLU A 257 8.14 -16.14 -79.35
C GLU A 257 8.40 -17.21 -80.41
N GLN A 258 8.44 -18.49 -80.02
CA GLN A 258 8.55 -19.62 -80.94
C GLN A 258 7.41 -19.59 -81.99
N ARG A 259 6.18 -19.37 -81.53
CA ARG A 259 5.01 -19.24 -82.42
C ARG A 259 5.09 -18.03 -83.35
N ARG A 260 5.70 -16.92 -82.91
CA ARG A 260 5.97 -15.76 -83.77
C ARG A 260 7.02 -16.08 -84.83
N ARG A 261 8.13 -16.74 -84.46
CA ARG A 261 9.19 -17.14 -85.40
C ARG A 261 8.67 -18.05 -86.52
N LEU A 262 7.85 -19.04 -86.15
CA LEU A 262 7.26 -19.98 -87.13
C LEU A 262 6.29 -19.31 -88.12
N LYS A 263 5.65 -18.19 -87.74
CA LYS A 263 4.74 -17.44 -88.63
C LYS A 263 5.45 -16.49 -89.60
N VAL A 264 6.71 -16.15 -89.36
CA VAL A 264 7.51 -15.25 -90.21
C VAL A 264 8.30 -16.04 -91.26
N SER A 265 8.35 -17.38 -91.15
CA SER A 265 9.09 -18.27 -92.05
C SER A 265 8.24 -18.90 -93.18
N ILE A 266 7.00 -18.43 -93.36
CA ILE A 266 6.11 -18.76 -94.49
C ILE A 266 5.94 -17.49 -95.31
#